data_AF-A0A529PET0-F1
#
_entry.id   AF-A0A529PET0-F1
#
_cell.length_a   1.000
_cell.length_b   1.000
_cell.length_c   1.000
_cell.angle_alpha   90.00
_cell.angle_beta   90.00
_cell.angle_gamma   90.00
#
_symmetry.space_group_name_H-M   'P 1'
#
loop_
_entity.id
_entity.type
_entity.pdbx_description
1 polymer ?
#
loop_
_entity_poly.entity_id
_entity_poly.type
_entity_poly.pdbx_seq_one_letter_code
_entity_poly.pdbx_strand_id
1 'polypeptide(L)' 'MLDLATHTVVMLAFAAFAAGFIDSIAGGGALITIPALLLAGFSPLETLGTNKLQGMFGSGSATIHYA' A
#
# COMPACT_ATOMS: atom_id res chain seq x y z
N MET A 1 -14.41 15.05 12.82
CA MET A 1 -14.22 14.53 11.45
C MET A 1 -12.74 14.25 11.16
N LEU A 2 -11.83 15.21 11.40
CA LEU A 2 -10.38 15.02 11.26
C LEU A 2 -9.83 13.89 12.15
N ASP A 3 -10.29 13.79 13.40
CA ASP A 3 -9.81 12.78 14.34
C ASP A 3 -9.96 11.34 13.83
N LEU A 4 -11.14 10.96 13.35
CA LEU A 4 -11.39 9.62 12.79
C LEU A 4 -10.57 9.39 11.50
N ALA A 5 -10.46 10.40 10.65
CA ALA A 5 -9.66 10.33 9.42
C ALA A 5 -8.17 10.15 9.72
N THR A 6 -7.63 10.82 10.74
CA THR A 6 -6.24 10.68 11.18
C THR A 6 -5.96 9.26 11.65
N HIS A 7 -6.85 8.66 12.44
CA HIS A 7 -6.71 7.27 12.86
C HIS A 7 -6.67 6.31 11.66
N THR A 8 -7.57 6.47 10.68
CA THR A 8 -7.58 5.65 9.46
C THR A 8 -6.28 5.80 8.67
N VAL A 9 -5.78 7.01 8.47
CA VAL A 9 -4.52 7.26 7.74
C VAL A 9 -3.34 6.61 8.46
N VAL A 10 -3.26 6.70 9.79
CA VAL A 10 -2.18 6.05 10.56
C VAL A 10 -2.24 4.53 10.42
N MET A 11 -3.43 3.93 10.49
CA MET A 11 -3.59 2.48 10.28
C MET A 11 -3.20 2.05 8.86
N LEU A 12 -3.61 2.82 7.85
CA LEU A 12 -3.26 2.55 6.45
C LEU A 12 -1.76 2.71 6.19
N ALA A 13 -1.12 3.71 6.81
CA ALA A 13 0.32 3.89 6.72
C ALA A 13 1.08 2.69 7.33
N PHE A 14 0.63 2.21 8.49
CA PHE A 14 1.20 1.01 9.11
C PHE A 14 0.98 -0.24 8.24
N ALA A 15 -0.22 -0.43 7.69
CA ALA A 15 -0.53 -1.53 6.78
C ALA A 15 0.32 -1.48 5.50
N ALA A 16 0.51 -0.30 4.91
CA ALA A 16 1.35 -0.10 3.74
C ALA A 16 2.83 -0.38 4.03
N PHE A 17 3.33 0.02 5.20
CA PHE A 17 4.69 -0.29 5.64
C PHE A 17 4.90 -1.79 5.84
N ALA A 18 4.00 -2.46 6.56
CA ALA A 18 4.04 -3.91 6.74
C ALA A 18 3.96 -4.66 5.40
N ALA A 19 3.09 -4.18 4.50
CA ALA A 19 2.98 -4.73 3.15
C ALA A 19 4.29 -4.60 2.37
N GLY A 20 4.94 -3.43 2.38
CA GLY A 20 6.22 -3.21 1.71
C GLY A 20 7.35 -4.05 2.30
N PHE A 21 7.38 -4.23 3.63
CA PHE A 21 8.33 -5.13 4.28
C PHE A 21 8.15 -6.58 3.82
N ILE A 22 6.92 -7.09 3.81
CA ILE A 22 6.61 -8.45 3.37
C ILE A 22 6.88 -8.62 1.86
N ASP A 23 6.53 -7.61 1.05
CA ASP A 23 6.77 -7.58 -0.39
C ASP A 23 8.27 -7.70 -0.71
N SER A 24 9.13 -7.08 0.10
CA SER A 24 10.59 -7.20 -0.06
C SER A 24 11.14 -8.61 0.23
N ILE A 25 10.41 -9.45 0.99
CA ILE A 25 10.83 -10.80 1.38
C ILE A 25 10.26 -11.84 0.41
N ALA A 26 8.94 -11.83 0.21
CA ALA A 26 8.21 -12.88 -0.49
C ALA A 26 7.46 -12.37 -1.74
N GLY A 27 7.39 -11.05 -1.93
CA GLY A 27 6.52 -10.41 -2.91
C GLY A 27 5.04 -10.45 -2.50
N GLY A 28 4.20 -9.74 -3.25
CA GLY A 28 2.76 -9.75 -3.09
C GLY A 28 2.17 -8.76 -2.08
N GLY A 29 2.85 -7.64 -1.81
CA GLY A 29 2.35 -6.58 -0.90
C GLY A 29 0.94 -6.06 -1.23
N ALA A 30 0.49 -6.23 -2.48
CA ALA A 30 -0.88 -5.97 -2.91
C ALA A 30 -1.94 -6.78 -2.17
N LEU A 31 -1.61 -8.00 -1.74
CA LEU A 31 -2.50 -8.87 -0.97
C LEU A 31 -2.83 -8.29 0.42
N ILE A 32 -2.06 -7.31 0.89
CA ILE A 32 -2.29 -6.62 2.16
C ILE A 32 -2.91 -5.23 1.92
N THR A 33 -2.37 -4.47 0.96
CA THR A 33 -2.80 -3.07 0.73
C THR A 33 -4.19 -2.97 0.09
N ILE A 34 -4.56 -3.88 -0.81
CA ILE A 34 -5.89 -3.89 -1.45
C ILE A 34 -7.00 -4.11 -0.39
N PRO A 35 -6.98 -5.19 0.41
CA PRO A 35 -8.02 -5.37 1.43
C PRO A 35 -8.00 -4.27 2.49
N ALA A 36 -6.84 -3.74 2.89
CA ALA A 36 -6.77 -2.64 3.84
C ALA A 36 -7.48 -1.37 3.34
N LEU A 37 -7.30 -1.00 2.07
CA LEU A 37 -7.95 0.15 1.45
C LEU A 37 -9.46 -0.08 1.26
N LEU A 38 -9.87 -1.28 0.84
CA LEU A 38 -11.29 -1.63 0.74
C LEU A 38 -12.00 -1.58 2.10
N LEU A 39 -11.35 -2.10 3.16
CA LEU A 39 -11.87 -2.04 4.53
C LEU A 39 -11.93 -0.61 5.08
N ALA A 40 -11.04 0.27 4.62
CA ALA A 40 -11.10 1.70 4.95
C ALA A 40 -12.17 2.47 4.15
N GLY A 41 -12.92 1.81 3.27
CA GLY A 41 -14.06 2.38 2.55
C GLY A 41 -13.72 3.05 1.22
N PHE A 42 -12.50 2.87 0.70
CA PHE A 42 -12.12 3.39 -0.62
C PHE A 42 -12.80 2.61 -1.74
N SER A 43 -13.10 3.28 -2.86
CA SER A 43 -13.65 2.60 -4.03
C SER A 43 -12.64 1.61 -4.63
N PRO A 44 -13.09 0.57 -5.36
CA PRO A 44 -12.18 -0.37 -6.03
C PRO A 44 -11.22 0.34 -7.02
N LEU A 45 -11.67 1.42 -7.67
CA LEU A 45 -10.85 2.19 -8.60
C LEU A 45 -9.71 2.92 -7.87
N GLU A 46 -10.01 3.60 -6.76
CA GLU A 46 -9.01 4.27 -5.93
C GLU A 46 -8.03 3.27 -5.31
N THR A 47 -8.55 2.12 -4.88
CA THR A 47 -7.74 1.02 -4.33
C THR A 47 -6.74 0.49 -5.36
N LEU A 48 -7.21 0.19 -6.58
CA LEU A 48 -6.34 -0.29 -7.66
C LEU A 48 -5.32 0.78 -8.06
N GLY A 49 -5.74 2.04 -8.16
CA GLY A 49 -4.86 3.16 -8.49
C GLY A 49 -3.74 3.34 -7.46
N THR A 50 -4.09 3.32 -6.17
CA THR A 50 -3.13 3.44 -5.06
C THR A 50 -2.16 2.27 -5.02
N ASN A 51 -2.67 1.05 -5.22
CA ASN A 51 -1.83 -0.15 -5.29
C ASN A 51 -0.85 -0.11 -6.48
N LYS A 52 -1.30 0.36 -7.65
CA LYS A 52 -0.46 0.50 -8.84
C LYS A 52 0.68 1.49 -8.61
N LEU A 53 0.38 2.63 -7.99
CA LEU A 53 1.36 3.64 -7.63
C LEU A 53 2.43 3.05 -6.69
N GLN A 54 2.01 2.32 -5.64
CA GLN A 54 2.93 1.64 -4.72
C GLN A 54 3.84 0.65 -5.44
N GLY A 55 3.29 -0.16 -6.35
CA GLY A 55 4.06 -1.11 -7.15
C GLY A 55 5.09 -0.44 -8.07
N MET A 56 4.79 0.76 -8.61
CA MET A 56 5.74 1.52 -9.42
C MET A 56 6.98 1.93 -8.63
N PHE A 57 6.82 2.35 -7.36
CA PHE A 57 7.95 2.67 -6.49
C PHE A 57 8.78 1.43 -6.13
N GLY A 58 8.13 0.29 -5.90
CA GLY A 58 8.82 -0.99 -5.68
C GLY A 58 9.70 -1.38 -6.87
N SER A 59 9.12 -1.41 -8.07
CA SER A 59 9.86 -1.71 -9.31
C SER A 59 10.93 -0.67 -9.65
N GLY A 60 10.67 0.62 -9.36
CA GLY A 60 11.64 1.70 -9.56
C GLY A 60 12.85 1.56 -8.63
N SER A 61 12.62 1.24 -7.35
CA SER A 61 13.68 0.94 -6.39
C SER A 61 14.54 -0.25 -6.84
N ALA A 62 13.88 -1.33 -7.28
CA ALA A 62 14.58 -2.51 -7.81
C ALA A 62 15.42 -2.15 -9.05
N THR A 63 14.90 -1.31 -9.94
CA THR A 63 15.66 -0.84 -11.11
C THR A 63 16.89 -0.03 -10.70
N ILE A 64 16.77 0.88 -9.73
CA ILE A 64 17.92 1.68 -9.25
C ILE A 64 18.99 0.79 -8.58
N HIS A 65 18.58 -0.27 -7.90
CA HIS A 65 19.50 -1.14 -7.16
C HIS A 65 20.14 -2.25 -8.02
N TYR A 66 19.45 -2.72 -9.07
CA TYR A 66 19.84 -3.89 -9.85
C TYR A 66 20.10 -3.64 -11.35
N ALA A 67 19.92 -2.42 -11.86
CA ALA A 67 20.34 -2.03 -13.22
C ALA A 67 21.79 -1.52 -13.26
#